data_AF-A0A336MT56-F1
#
_entry.id   AF-A0A336MT56-F1
#
_cell.length_a   1.000
_cell.length_b   1.000
_cell.length_c   1.000
_cell.angle_alpha   90.00
_cell.angle_beta   90.00
_cell.angle_gamma   90.00
#
_symmetry.space_group_name_H-M   'P 1'
#
loop_
_entity.id
_entity.type
_entity.pdbx_description
1 polymer ?
#
loop_
_entity_poly.entity_id
_entity_poly.type
_entity_poly.pdbx_seq_one_letter_code
_entity_poly.pdbx_strand_id
1 'polypeptide(L)'
;MDNERAKKTTELDVNEALEQIFMSEENILEENYQKGFEIGKSQGNTEAYHLGYHRASEIGAELGYYFAIIKTDQLPATSSDRLKRLITDLEQKILNFPRSNDPNVDIIGSVTEIRSKFRQICAGLKISSKYPDSTNLSF
;
A
#
# COMPACT_ATOMS: atom_id res chain seq x y z
N MET A 1 -63.01 16.59 6.71
CA MET A 1 -63.30 16.51 5.27
C MET A 1 -62.00 16.15 4.60
N ASP A 2 -61.82 14.84 4.56
CA ASP A 2 -60.66 14.09 4.11
C ASP A 2 -60.52 14.25 2.60
N ASN A 3 -59.40 14.81 2.15
CA ASN A 3 -59.06 14.83 0.74
C ASN A 3 -57.98 13.79 0.49
N GLU A 4 -58.41 12.70 -0.13
CA GLU A 4 -57.65 11.54 -0.58
C GLU A 4 -56.23 11.90 -1.03
N ARG A 5 -55.25 11.36 -0.30
CA ARG A 5 -53.95 11.03 -0.88
C ARG A 5 -54.21 10.01 -1.99
N ALA A 6 -54.41 10.50 -3.21
CA ALA A 6 -54.44 9.67 -4.41
C ALA A 6 -53.11 8.92 -4.50
N LYS A 7 -53.14 7.68 -3.99
CA LYS A 7 -52.09 6.69 -4.17
C LYS A 7 -52.10 6.39 -5.67
N LYS A 8 -51.25 7.08 -6.42
CA LYS A 8 -51.03 6.82 -7.85
C LYS A 8 -50.36 5.46 -7.93
N THR A 9 -51.18 4.41 -7.91
CA THR A 9 -50.78 3.07 -8.32
C THR A 9 -50.47 3.21 -9.80
N THR A 10 -49.19 3.30 -10.14
CA THR A 10 -48.76 3.14 -11.53
C THR A 10 -49.29 1.78 -11.96
N GLU A 11 -50.28 1.75 -12.86
CA GLU A 11 -50.72 0.51 -13.48
C GLU A 11 -49.50 -0.07 -14.19
N LEU A 12 -48.92 -1.13 -13.62
CA LEU A 12 -47.81 -1.84 -14.22
C LEU A 12 -48.36 -2.50 -15.49
N ASP A 13 -47.75 -2.22 -16.64
CA ASP A 13 -48.20 -2.82 -17.89
C ASP A 13 -48.10 -4.35 -17.76
N VAL A 14 -49.13 -5.06 -18.24
CA VAL A 14 -49.19 -6.52 -18.09
C VAL A 14 -48.03 -7.18 -18.85
N ASN A 15 -47.60 -6.61 -19.97
CA ASN A 15 -46.46 -7.16 -20.71
C ASN A 15 -45.15 -6.91 -19.95
N GLU A 16 -44.96 -5.72 -19.38
CA GLU A 16 -43.81 -5.41 -18.52
C GLU A 16 -43.74 -6.34 -17.31
N ALA A 17 -44.87 -6.61 -16.66
CA ALA A 17 -44.95 -7.52 -15.52
C ALA A 17 -44.57 -8.96 -15.90
N LEU A 18 -45.05 -9.44 -17.06
CA LEU A 18 -44.74 -10.78 -17.55
C LEU A 18 -43.28 -10.89 -18.01
N GLU A 19 -42.73 -9.85 -18.62
CA GLU A 19 -41.33 -9.77 -19.02
C GLU A 19 -40.41 -9.78 -17.80
N GLN A 20 -40.74 -9.01 -16.75
CA GLN A 20 -40.00 -9.04 -15.48
C GLN A 20 -40.02 -10.43 -14.81
N ILE A 21 -41.14 -11.15 -14.87
CA ILE A 21 -41.23 -12.53 -14.37
C ILE A 21 -40.40 -13.47 -15.23
N PHE A 22 -40.53 -13.39 -16.55
CA PHE A 22 -39.82 -14.26 -17.49
C PHE A 22 -38.29 -14.09 -17.37
N MET A 23 -37.83 -12.85 -17.23
CA MET A 23 -36.42 -12.49 -17.10
C MET A 23 -35.93 -12.45 -15.64
N SER A 24 -36.75 -12.87 -14.67
CA SER A 24 -36.47 -12.67 -13.25
C SER A 24 -35.15 -13.31 -12.80
N GLU A 25 -34.81 -14.50 -13.29
CA GLU A 25 -33.56 -15.18 -12.96
C GLU A 25 -32.33 -14.40 -13.49
N GLU A 26 -32.36 -14.00 -14.76
CA GLU A 26 -31.27 -13.23 -15.38
C GLU A 26 -31.09 -11.87 -14.71
N ASN A 27 -32.19 -11.17 -14.42
CA ASN A 27 -32.17 -9.89 -13.72
C ASN A 27 -31.58 -10.04 -12.31
N ILE A 28 -32.02 -11.06 -11.55
CA ILE A 28 -31.49 -11.33 -10.20
C ILE A 28 -30.00 -11.68 -10.25
N LEU A 29 -29.56 -12.45 -11.25
CA LEU A 29 -28.15 -12.80 -11.41
C LEU A 29 -27.30 -11.56 -11.72
N GLU A 30 -27.73 -10.73 -12.67
CA GLU A 30 -27.02 -9.50 -13.03
C GLU A 30 -26.97 -8.52 -11.87
N GLU A 31 -28.09 -8.28 -11.19
CA GLU A 31 -28.17 -7.38 -10.03
C GLU A 31 -27.23 -7.84 -8.91
N ASN A 32 -27.26 -9.14 -8.57
CA ASN A 32 -26.41 -9.67 -7.51
C ASN A 32 -24.93 -9.70 -7.90
N TYR A 33 -24.62 -9.94 -9.18
CA TYR A 33 -23.25 -9.82 -9.68
C TYR A 33 -22.74 -8.38 -9.55
N GLN A 34 -23.48 -7.39 -10.05
CA GLN A 34 -23.08 -5.98 -9.97
C GLN A 34 -22.94 -5.53 -8.51
N LYS A 35 -23.92 -5.89 -7.67
CA LYS A 35 -23.87 -5.58 -6.24
C LYS A 35 -22.68 -6.24 -5.55
N GLY A 36 -22.44 -7.52 -5.81
CA GLY A 36 -21.30 -8.25 -5.27
C GLY A 36 -19.96 -7.67 -5.72
N PHE A 37 -19.86 -7.28 -6.99
CA PHE A 37 -18.67 -6.65 -7.56
C PHE A 37 -18.39 -5.28 -6.92
N GLU A 38 -19.39 -4.42 -6.80
CA GLU A 38 -19.22 -3.10 -6.16
C GLU A 38 -18.90 -3.20 -4.66
N ILE A 39 -19.49 -4.17 -3.95
CA ILE A 39 -19.12 -4.48 -2.57
C ILE A 39 -17.64 -4.94 -2.52
N GLY A 40 -17.24 -5.89 -3.36
CA GLY A 40 -15.87 -6.39 -3.39
C GLY A 40 -14.84 -5.31 -3.74
N LYS A 41 -15.16 -4.44 -4.71
CA LYS A 41 -14.33 -3.31 -5.13
C LYS A 41 -14.17 -2.27 -4.02
N SER A 42 -15.25 -1.95 -3.31
CA SER A 42 -15.21 -0.99 -2.20
C SER A 42 -14.47 -1.52 -0.97
N GLN A 43 -14.64 -2.80 -0.63
CA GLN A 43 -13.93 -3.46 0.47
C GLN A 43 -12.44 -3.63 0.17
N GLY A 44 -12.11 -4.15 -1.01
CA GLY A 44 -10.72 -4.39 -1.42
C GLY A 44 -9.87 -3.12 -1.45
N ASN A 45 -10.47 -1.97 -1.83
CA ASN A 45 -9.77 -0.69 -1.80
C ASN A 45 -9.31 -0.28 -0.40
N THR A 46 -10.14 -0.52 0.62
CA THR A 46 -9.83 -0.09 1.99
C THR A 46 -8.75 -0.98 2.61
N GLU A 47 -8.90 -2.30 2.47
CA GLU A 47 -7.91 -3.25 2.99
C GLU A 47 -6.55 -3.10 2.29
N ALA A 48 -6.54 -2.99 0.96
CA ALA A 48 -5.30 -2.78 0.20
C ALA A 48 -4.64 -1.45 0.53
N TYR A 49 -5.43 -0.38 0.74
CA TYR A 49 -4.92 0.91 1.17
C TYR A 49 -4.24 0.82 2.53
N HIS A 50 -4.89 0.21 3.53
CA HIS A 50 -4.32 0.02 4.86
C HIS A 50 -3.04 -0.81 4.79
N LEU A 51 -3.06 -1.94 4.09
CA LEU A 51 -1.89 -2.78 3.92
C LEU A 51 -0.72 -2.00 3.30
N GLY A 52 -0.98 -1.26 2.22
CA GLY A 52 0.02 -0.42 1.56
C GLY A 52 0.57 0.66 2.49
N TYR A 53 -0.31 1.34 3.23
CA TYR A 53 0.07 2.37 4.20
C TYR A 53 0.96 1.83 5.32
N HIS A 54 0.58 0.69 5.92
CA HIS A 54 1.36 0.05 6.98
C HIS A 54 2.73 -0.41 6.46
N ARG A 55 2.77 -1.09 5.32
CA ARG A 55 4.04 -1.55 4.71
C ARG A 55 4.95 -0.39 4.33
N ALA A 56 4.39 0.68 3.76
CA ALA A 56 5.15 1.88 3.43
C ALA A 56 5.69 2.57 4.70
N SER A 57 4.93 2.58 5.79
CA SER A 57 5.36 3.15 7.08
C SER A 57 6.51 2.37 7.70
N GLU A 58 6.45 1.02 7.68
CA GLU A 58 7.54 0.14 8.12
C GLU A 58 8.84 0.43 7.33
N ILE A 59 8.74 0.47 6.01
CA ILE A 59 9.88 0.75 5.12
C ILE A 59 10.41 2.16 5.38
N GLY A 60 9.53 3.16 5.48
CA GLY A 60 9.92 4.56 5.70
C GLY A 60 10.70 4.73 7.02
N ALA A 61 10.26 4.07 8.09
CA ALA A 61 10.95 4.10 9.37
C ALA A 61 12.33 3.41 9.29
N GLU A 62 12.41 2.27 8.62
CA GLU A 62 13.67 1.54 8.38
C GLU A 62 14.68 2.40 7.56
N LEU A 63 14.23 3.02 6.47
CA LEU A 63 15.06 3.90 5.64
C LEU A 63 15.54 5.14 6.42
N GLY A 64 14.65 5.73 7.22
CA GLY A 64 14.99 6.86 8.10
C GLY A 64 16.06 6.49 9.13
N TYR A 65 15.97 5.30 9.73
CA TYR A 65 16.99 4.77 10.63
C TYR A 65 18.33 4.59 9.92
N TYR A 66 18.35 3.95 8.74
CA TYR A 66 19.60 3.79 7.98
C TYR A 66 20.24 5.14 7.64
N PHE A 67 19.43 6.13 7.24
CA PHE A 67 19.90 7.47 6.96
C PHE A 67 20.50 8.15 8.21
N ALA A 68 19.82 8.06 9.36
CA ALA A 68 20.30 8.62 10.62
C ALA A 68 21.63 7.99 11.06
N ILE A 69 21.75 6.67 10.94
CA ILE A 69 22.99 5.96 11.24
C ILE A 69 24.11 6.52 10.36
N ILE A 70 23.99 6.52 9.03
CA ILE A 70 25.10 6.97 8.16
C ILE A 70 25.46 8.45 8.30
N LYS A 71 24.54 9.29 8.79
CA LYS A 71 24.78 10.71 9.05
C LYS A 71 25.39 11.02 10.42
N THR A 72 25.60 10.01 11.26
CA THR A 72 26.23 10.22 12.57
C THR A 72 27.67 10.68 12.40
N ASP A 73 28.05 11.81 13.02
CA ASP A 73 29.35 12.50 12.87
C ASP A 73 30.58 11.63 13.20
N GLN A 74 30.38 10.49 13.87
CA GLN A 74 31.44 9.56 14.24
C GLN A 74 31.85 8.60 13.10
N LEU A 75 31.06 8.48 12.03
CA LEU A 75 31.29 7.52 10.95
C LEU A 75 32.27 7.96 9.85
N PRO A 76 32.35 9.25 9.44
CA PRO A 76 33.21 9.64 8.32
C PRO A 76 34.71 9.71 8.66
N ALA A 77 35.07 9.99 9.92
CA ALA A 77 36.44 10.35 10.30
C ALA A 77 37.43 9.17 10.33
N THR A 78 36.94 7.96 10.69
CA THR A 78 37.80 6.79 10.94
C THR A 78 37.61 5.67 9.90
N SER A 79 36.76 5.90 8.89
CA SER A 79 36.35 4.90 7.91
C SER A 79 37.29 4.82 6.71
N SER A 80 37.50 3.59 6.19
CA SER A 80 38.24 3.36 4.94
C SER A 80 37.56 4.03 3.74
N ASP A 81 38.31 4.36 2.68
CA ASP A 81 37.76 4.99 1.48
C ASP A 81 36.70 4.13 0.78
N ARG A 82 36.85 2.81 0.86
CA ARG A 82 35.83 1.86 0.37
C ARG A 82 34.51 2.03 1.12
N LEU A 83 34.58 2.17 2.45
CA LEU A 83 33.41 2.32 3.29
C LEU A 83 32.73 3.68 3.08
N LYS A 84 33.51 4.75 2.90
CA LYS A 84 32.98 6.08 2.53
C LYS A 84 32.17 6.02 1.23
N ARG A 85 32.69 5.35 0.20
CA ARG A 85 31.96 5.15 -1.07
C ARG A 85 30.65 4.39 -0.89
N LEU A 86 30.65 3.32 -0.08
CA LEU A 86 29.43 2.56 0.23
C LEU A 86 28.40 3.42 0.97
N ILE A 87 28.84 4.24 1.92
CA ILE A 87 27.98 5.18 2.66
C ILE A 87 27.35 6.20 1.70
N THR A 88 28.15 6.82 0.82
CA THR A 88 27.64 7.78 -0.16
C THR A 88 26.64 7.14 -1.13
N ASP A 89 26.91 5.92 -1.60
CA ASP A 89 25.99 5.18 -2.47
C ASP A 89 24.68 4.81 -1.77
N LEU A 90 24.74 4.37 -0.50
CA LEU A 90 23.54 4.13 0.31
C LEU A 90 22.74 5.42 0.50
N GLU A 91 23.41 6.53 0.81
CA GLU A 91 22.77 7.84 0.95
C GLU A 91 21.99 8.22 -0.31
N GLN A 92 22.63 8.12 -1.49
CA GLN A 92 21.99 8.44 -2.76
C GLN A 92 20.79 7.54 -3.05
N LYS A 93 20.87 6.25 -2.71
CA LYS A 93 19.74 5.32 -2.89
C LYS A 93 18.56 5.63 -1.99
N ILE A 94 18.80 6.05 -0.75
CA ILE A 94 17.74 6.47 0.16
C ILE A 94 17.11 7.79 -0.31
N LEU A 95 17.92 8.77 -0.75
CA LEU A 95 17.42 10.07 -1.22
C LEU A 95 16.59 9.95 -2.50
N ASN A 96 17.02 9.08 -3.43
CA ASN A 96 16.33 8.81 -4.69
C ASN A 96 15.26 7.72 -4.57
N PHE A 97 14.94 7.26 -3.36
CA PHE A 97 13.90 6.26 -3.16
C PHE A 97 12.54 6.83 -3.60
N PRO A 98 11.70 6.05 -4.32
CA PRO A 98 10.43 6.52 -4.86
C PRO A 98 9.52 7.12 -3.79
N ARG A 99 8.94 8.29 -4.09
CA ARG A 99 8.01 9.00 -3.18
C ARG A 99 6.54 8.69 -3.45
N SER A 100 6.26 8.04 -4.58
CA SER A 100 4.93 7.62 -5.01
C SER A 100 4.98 6.15 -5.41
N ASN A 101 3.83 5.47 -5.27
CA ASN A 101 3.66 4.09 -5.70
C ASN A 101 3.45 4.04 -7.23
N ASP A 102 4.55 3.98 -7.98
CA ASP A 102 4.54 3.79 -9.44
C ASP A 102 4.56 2.29 -9.78
N PRO A 103 3.57 1.75 -10.53
CA PRO A 103 3.53 0.35 -10.92
C PRO A 103 4.75 -0.13 -11.72
N ASN A 104 5.49 0.78 -12.36
CA ASN A 104 6.66 0.44 -13.19
C ASN A 104 7.96 0.39 -12.38
N VAL A 105 7.92 0.74 -11.09
CA VAL A 105 9.10 0.81 -10.24
C VAL A 105 9.17 -0.38 -9.31
N ASP A 106 10.32 -1.06 -9.32
CA ASP A 106 10.59 -2.15 -8.39
C ASP A 106 10.98 -1.61 -7.00
N ILE A 107 9.96 -1.26 -6.22
CA ILE A 107 10.09 -0.79 -4.84
C ILE A 107 10.74 -1.89 -3.97
N ILE A 108 10.36 -3.15 -4.15
CA ILE A 108 10.83 -4.27 -3.32
C ILE A 108 12.32 -4.55 -3.58
N GLY A 109 12.74 -4.55 -4.86
CA GLY A 109 14.14 -4.65 -5.24
C GLY A 109 14.97 -3.50 -4.68
N SER A 110 14.46 -2.26 -4.78
CA SER A 110 15.12 -1.07 -4.24
C SER A 110 15.36 -1.17 -2.72
N VAL A 111 14.34 -1.58 -1.96
CA VAL A 111 14.46 -1.79 -0.51
C VAL A 111 15.46 -2.90 -0.19
N THR A 112 15.42 -4.00 -0.94
CA THR A 112 16.33 -5.15 -0.74
C THR A 112 17.79 -4.76 -0.98
N GLU A 113 18.04 -3.94 -2.01
CA GLU A 113 19.36 -3.42 -2.31
C GLU A 113 19.87 -2.51 -1.18
N ILE A 114 19.03 -1.57 -0.72
CA ILE A 114 19.33 -0.66 0.39
C ILE A 114 19.70 -1.46 1.66
N ARG A 115 18.89 -2.46 2.03
CA ARG A 115 19.15 -3.36 3.16
C ARG A 115 20.49 -4.08 3.03
N SER A 116 20.81 -4.57 1.83
CA SER A 116 22.08 -5.26 1.57
C SER A 116 23.28 -4.33 1.79
N LYS A 117 23.21 -3.10 1.29
CA LYS A 117 24.28 -2.11 1.47
C LYS A 117 24.43 -1.68 2.92
N PHE A 118 23.32 -1.46 3.62
CA PHE A 118 23.36 -1.16 5.05
C PHE A 118 24.06 -2.28 5.83
N ARG A 119 23.73 -3.56 5.57
CA ARG A 119 24.42 -4.70 6.19
C ARG A 119 25.93 -4.71 5.90
N GLN A 120 26.35 -4.38 4.68
CA GLN A 120 27.78 -4.28 4.33
C GLN A 120 28.49 -3.17 5.11
N ILE A 121 27.84 -2.02 5.27
CA ILE A 121 28.36 -0.89 6.06
C ILE A 121 28.48 -1.30 7.53
N CYS A 122 27.44 -1.88 8.12
CA CYS A 122 27.46 -2.38 9.51
C CYS A 122 28.57 -3.40 9.74
N ALA A 123 28.80 -4.33 8.80
CA ALA A 123 29.88 -5.31 8.87
C ALA A 123 31.26 -4.64 8.85
N GLY A 124 31.46 -3.62 8.01
CA GLY A 124 32.69 -2.83 7.96
C GLY A 124 32.97 -2.05 9.25
N LEU A 125 31.92 -1.63 9.94
CA LEU A 125 31.97 -0.86 11.19
C LEU A 125 31.93 -1.74 12.44
N LYS A 126 31.71 -3.05 12.29
CA LYS A 126 31.53 -4.01 13.38
C LYS A 126 30.36 -3.64 14.33
N ILE A 127 29.30 -3.08 13.77
CA ILE A 127 28.05 -2.76 14.50
C ILE A 127 26.92 -3.70 14.08
N SER A 128 25.88 -3.81 14.91
CA SER A 128 24.68 -4.58 14.58
C SER A 128 23.94 -3.96 13.39
N SER A 129 23.52 -4.80 12.45
CA SER A 129 22.70 -4.40 11.30
C SER A 129 21.19 -4.55 11.54
N LYS A 130 20.78 -4.95 12.74
CA LYS A 130 19.36 -5.13 13.07
C LYS A 130 18.67 -3.79 13.25
N TYR A 131 17.54 -3.61 12.58
CA TYR A 131 16.63 -2.50 12.83
C TYR A 131 15.85 -2.78 14.13
N PRO A 132 16.00 -1.94 15.18
CA PRO A 132 15.48 -2.23 16.52
C PRO A 132 13.94 -2.25 16.58
N ASP A 133 13.25 -1.41 15.78
CA ASP A 133 11.79 -1.30 15.80
C ASP A 133 11.07 -2.19 14.79
N SER A 134 11.75 -3.21 14.25
CA SER A 134 11.15 -4.17 13.31
C SER A 134 9.93 -4.91 13.89
N THR A 135 9.83 -5.02 15.22
CA THR A 135 8.72 -5.67 15.93
C THR A 135 7.64 -4.70 16.40
N ASN A 136 7.92 -3.40 16.49
CA ASN A 136 6.99 -2.40 17.05
C ASN A 136 6.06 -1.78 16.00
N LEU A 137 6.34 -2.02 14.71
CA LEU A 137 5.58 -1.50 13.56
C LEU A 137 4.75 -2.59 12.85
N SER A 138 4.68 -3.79 13.40
CA SER A 138 3.83 -4.87 12.87
C SER A 138 2.38 -4.58 13.25
N PHE A 139 1.58 -4.18 12.28
CA PHE A 139 0.13 -4.00 12.40
C PHE A 139 -0.63 -5.30 12.10
#